data_AF-J6HV78-F1
#
_entry.id   AF-J6HV78-F1
#
_cell.length_a   1.000
_cell.length_b   1.000
_cell.length_c   1.000
_cell.angle_alpha   90.00
_cell.angle_beta   90.00
_cell.angle_gamma   90.00
#
_symmetry.space_group_name_H-M   'P 1'
#
loop_
_entity.id
_entity.type
_entity.pdbx_description
1 polymer ?
#
loop_
_entity_poly.entity_id
_entity_poly.type
_entity_poly.pdbx_seq_one_letter_code
_entity_poly.pdbx_strand_id
1 'polypeptide(L)'
;MKKLIFSTLIATALFISSCSKEGGGGNAASLPGTLYVDFATDGIQSYNFSNGKLSKVVKTKTGPGITGCDITYGSKEIALAISTDRSFGTQDTQTFLLRPWDGSHVWFAYDDLPKTGNTFSFSFTYDPQEFYKRCIIRLSPNKRFIAVDSYDWDKRGVLLLNTETGKLIADFTEGLTRDDLSYQSTPVWTLNNEMYSAIRGVLYRWKEAFGDRVEEVLTLNEGKGASYVTVNPQGTRVAFRYNKHLWVQNIDGSNLHQVTTSQLTGSDKADGEYHPVFSPDGKYIALVGAPTVGRGWTDYDPLQPSYGGVHVVGDGYGYVFVIRDDDKLYDLENDKSGFIVLRQERGIHGVPSYFSGMMWR
;
A
#
# COMPACT_ATOMS: atom_id res chain seq x y z
N MET A 1 -17.15 -10.08 -65.55
CA MET A 1 -16.16 -8.98 -65.58
C MET A 1 -16.77 -7.72 -64.98
N LYS A 2 -16.03 -7.07 -64.07
CA LYS A 2 -16.28 -5.76 -63.40
C LYS A 2 -17.35 -5.78 -62.30
N LYS A 3 -17.14 -5.27 -61.09
CA LYS A 3 -15.99 -4.99 -60.20
C LYS A 3 -16.69 -4.62 -58.88
N LEU A 4 -16.43 -5.34 -57.78
CA LEU A 4 -16.91 -4.93 -56.44
C LEU A 4 -16.19 -3.63 -56.04
N ILE A 5 -16.94 -2.62 -55.61
CA ILE A 5 -16.39 -1.45 -54.91
C ILE A 5 -16.88 -1.53 -53.46
N PHE A 6 -15.96 -1.88 -52.57
CA PHE A 6 -16.11 -1.73 -51.13
C PHE A 6 -16.07 -0.23 -50.81
N SER A 7 -17.14 0.29 -50.20
CA SER A 7 -17.14 1.62 -49.59
C SER A 7 -16.83 1.46 -48.11
N THR A 8 -15.59 1.76 -47.72
CA THR A 8 -15.12 1.81 -46.34
C THR A 8 -15.69 3.05 -45.66
N LEU A 9 -16.61 2.86 -44.70
CA LEU A 9 -17.03 3.92 -43.78
C LEU A 9 -15.93 4.07 -42.70
N ILE A 10 -15.12 5.12 -42.82
CA ILE A 10 -14.24 5.57 -41.74
C ILE A 10 -15.10 6.44 -40.81
N ALA A 11 -15.52 5.87 -39.69
CA ALA A 11 -16.11 6.63 -38.60
C ALA A 11 -14.98 7.34 -37.83
N THR A 12 -14.72 8.60 -38.17
CA THR A 12 -13.85 9.47 -37.39
C THR A 12 -14.55 9.78 -36.07
N ALA A 13 -14.17 9.08 -34.99
CA ALA A 13 -14.58 9.43 -33.64
C ALA A 13 -13.89 10.74 -33.24
N LEU A 14 -14.63 11.84 -33.35
CA LEU A 14 -14.27 13.14 -32.80
C LEU A 14 -14.21 13.00 -31.27
N PHE A 15 -12.99 12.98 -30.71
CA PHE A 15 -12.77 13.21 -29.30
C PHE A 15 -13.26 14.62 -28.95
N ILE A 16 -14.42 14.70 -28.31
CA ILE A 16 -14.90 15.95 -27.74
C ILE A 16 -14.05 16.19 -26.50
N SER A 17 -13.12 17.14 -26.62
CA SER A 17 -12.40 17.74 -25.50
C SER A 17 -13.42 18.32 -24.52
N SER A 18 -13.60 17.66 -23.37
CA SER A 18 -14.37 18.23 -22.27
C SER A 18 -13.56 19.36 -21.65
N CYS A 19 -14.07 20.58 -21.76
CA CYS A 19 -13.56 21.76 -21.09
C CYS A 19 -13.33 21.49 -19.59
N SER A 20 -12.11 21.73 -19.14
CA SER A 20 -11.72 21.80 -17.74
C SER A 20 -12.45 22.94 -17.05
N LYS A 21 -13.27 22.63 -16.03
CA LYS A 21 -13.60 23.61 -14.99
C LYS A 21 -12.41 23.71 -14.04
N GLU A 22 -12.02 24.95 -13.77
CA GLU A 22 -10.86 25.31 -12.95
C GLU A 22 -10.97 24.71 -11.53
N GLY A 23 -9.93 23.97 -11.18
CA GLY A 23 -9.75 23.20 -9.96
C GLY A 23 -8.59 22.26 -10.24
N GLY A 24 -7.36 22.74 -10.02
CA GLY A 24 -6.13 22.04 -10.37
C GLY A 24 -6.01 20.71 -9.64
N GLY A 25 -6.21 19.62 -10.37
CA GLY A 25 -6.01 18.25 -9.92
C GLY A 25 -6.32 17.31 -11.08
N GLY A 26 -5.35 16.51 -11.51
CA GLY A 26 -5.52 15.64 -12.67
C GLY A 26 -6.73 14.69 -12.52
N ASN A 27 -7.31 14.23 -13.64
CA ASN A 27 -8.49 13.38 -13.63
C ASN A 27 -8.17 11.95 -13.15
N ALA A 28 -8.50 11.65 -11.89
CA ALA A 28 -8.30 10.33 -11.27
C ALA A 28 -9.07 9.19 -11.94
N ALA A 29 -10.16 9.47 -12.68
CA ALA A 29 -11.06 8.44 -13.22
C ALA A 29 -10.42 7.47 -14.24
N SER A 30 -9.22 7.78 -14.73
CA SER A 30 -8.45 6.96 -15.67
C SER A 30 -7.36 6.11 -15.02
N LEU A 31 -7.21 6.19 -13.68
CA LEU A 31 -6.21 5.43 -12.95
C LEU A 31 -6.55 3.93 -12.95
N PRO A 32 -5.54 3.05 -13.12
CA PRO A 32 -5.77 1.62 -13.23
C PRO A 32 -6.07 0.98 -11.86
N GLY A 33 -6.78 -0.15 -11.89
CA GLY A 33 -6.97 -0.98 -10.70
C GLY A 33 -7.82 -0.34 -9.60
N THR A 34 -7.67 -0.84 -8.38
CA THR A 34 -8.32 -0.35 -7.18
C THR A 34 -7.28 0.00 -6.13
N LEU A 35 -7.38 1.20 -5.57
CA LEU A 35 -6.59 1.59 -4.41
C LEU A 35 -7.35 1.21 -3.13
N TYR A 36 -6.65 0.60 -2.20
CA TYR A 36 -7.16 0.29 -0.87
C TYR A 36 -6.38 1.10 0.15
N VAL A 37 -7.09 1.88 0.96
CA VAL A 37 -6.53 2.78 1.96
C VAL A 37 -6.87 2.27 3.35
N ASP A 38 -5.95 2.41 4.30
CA ASP A 38 -6.20 2.12 5.72
C ASP A 38 -6.43 3.42 6.48
N PHE A 39 -7.56 3.49 7.19
CA PHE A 39 -7.91 4.65 7.97
C PHE A 39 -8.57 4.30 9.32
N ALA A 40 -7.93 4.78 10.40
CA ALA A 40 -8.44 4.85 11.77
C ALA A 40 -9.24 3.61 12.22
N THR A 41 -10.50 3.79 12.63
CA THR A 41 -11.40 2.74 13.11
C THR A 41 -12.23 2.10 12.01
N ASP A 42 -12.19 2.66 10.79
CA ASP A 42 -12.84 2.11 9.61
C ASP A 42 -12.06 0.94 9.01
N GLY A 43 -10.73 0.93 9.19
CA GLY A 43 -9.83 -0.08 8.66
C GLY A 43 -9.58 0.10 7.16
N ILE A 44 -9.48 -1.02 6.45
CA ILE A 44 -9.24 -1.03 5.01
C ILE A 44 -10.52 -0.66 4.26
N GLN A 45 -10.39 0.29 3.35
CA GLN A 45 -11.44 0.79 2.47
C GLN A 45 -10.97 0.73 1.02
N SER A 46 -11.84 0.31 0.11
CA SER A 46 -11.58 0.43 -1.33
C SER A 46 -11.97 1.83 -1.81
N TYR A 47 -11.13 2.41 -2.67
CA TYR A 47 -11.38 3.68 -3.33
C TYR A 47 -11.70 3.45 -4.80
N ASN A 48 -12.86 3.93 -5.23
CA ASN A 48 -13.28 3.88 -6.62
C ASN A 48 -12.86 5.17 -7.34
N PHE A 49 -11.83 5.08 -8.19
CA PHE A 49 -11.29 6.21 -8.94
C PHE A 49 -12.32 6.93 -9.84
N SER A 50 -13.35 6.23 -10.33
CA SER A 50 -14.32 6.81 -11.25
C SER A 50 -15.28 7.80 -10.57
N ASN A 51 -15.63 7.57 -9.31
CA ASN A 51 -16.63 8.37 -8.59
C ASN A 51 -16.16 8.89 -7.22
N GLY A 52 -14.94 8.55 -6.81
CA GLY A 52 -14.37 8.96 -5.53
C GLY A 52 -14.98 8.26 -4.30
N LYS A 53 -15.79 7.22 -4.48
CA LYS A 53 -16.46 6.54 -3.38
C LYS A 53 -15.48 5.67 -2.59
N LEU A 54 -15.48 5.83 -1.27
CA LEU A 54 -14.88 4.89 -0.32
C LEU A 54 -15.90 3.84 0.10
N SER A 55 -15.50 2.57 0.11
CA SER A 55 -16.33 1.46 0.59
C SER A 55 -15.56 0.61 1.59
N LYS A 56 -16.16 0.34 2.75
CA LYS A 56 -15.53 -0.45 3.81
C LYS A 56 -15.27 -1.88 3.34
N VAL A 57 -14.04 -2.33 3.47
CA VAL A 57 -13.63 -3.71 3.15
C VAL A 57 -13.52 -4.49 4.44
N VAL A 58 -12.59 -4.15 5.34
CA VAL A 58 -12.35 -4.94 6.54
C VAL A 58 -11.72 -4.12 7.65
N LYS A 59 -12.07 -4.43 8.90
CA LYS A 59 -11.56 -3.76 10.09
C LYS A 59 -10.49 -4.61 10.78
N THR A 60 -9.23 -4.13 10.80
CA THR A 60 -8.05 -4.90 11.24
C THR A 60 -7.52 -4.53 12.65
N LYS A 61 -7.64 -3.26 13.08
CA LYS A 61 -7.07 -2.80 14.37
C LYS A 61 -7.98 -3.09 15.58
N THR A 62 -9.28 -2.87 15.40
CA THR A 62 -10.30 -3.00 16.47
C THR A 62 -11.47 -3.88 16.02
N GLY A 63 -11.23 -4.71 15.01
CA GLY A 63 -12.20 -5.69 14.52
C GLY A 63 -12.22 -6.96 15.37
N PRO A 64 -13.22 -7.83 15.20
CA PRO A 64 -13.42 -9.02 16.03
C PRO A 64 -12.57 -10.21 15.58
N GLY A 65 -11.26 -10.00 15.47
CA GLY A 65 -10.29 -11.07 15.30
C GLY A 65 -9.46 -10.98 14.05
N ILE A 66 -9.91 -10.25 13.05
CA ILE A 66 -9.08 -9.94 11.89
C ILE A 66 -7.95 -8.99 12.31
N THR A 67 -6.72 -9.42 12.10
CA THR A 67 -5.46 -8.72 12.45
C THR A 67 -4.77 -8.16 11.22
N GLY A 68 -5.11 -8.68 10.04
CA GLY A 68 -4.49 -8.34 8.77
C GLY A 68 -5.34 -8.73 7.58
N CYS A 69 -5.09 -8.09 6.44
CA CYS A 69 -5.63 -8.55 5.16
C CYS A 69 -4.73 -8.20 3.98
N ASP A 70 -4.95 -8.93 2.88
CA ASP A 70 -4.51 -8.55 1.55
C ASP A 70 -5.61 -8.84 0.54
N ILE A 71 -5.56 -8.16 -0.60
CA ILE A 71 -6.45 -8.40 -1.73
C ILE A 71 -5.59 -8.90 -2.90
N THR A 72 -6.04 -9.99 -3.52
CA THR A 72 -5.38 -10.56 -4.70
C THR A 72 -5.34 -9.58 -5.87
N TYR A 73 -4.34 -9.70 -6.74
CA TYR A 73 -4.33 -8.99 -8.03
C TYR A 73 -5.61 -9.32 -8.81
N GLY A 74 -6.33 -8.28 -9.24
CA GLY A 74 -7.65 -8.41 -9.87
C GLY A 74 -8.86 -8.45 -8.92
N SER A 75 -8.64 -8.31 -7.60
CA SER A 75 -9.67 -8.02 -6.60
C SER A 75 -10.84 -9.01 -6.49
N LYS A 76 -10.58 -10.32 -6.63
CA LYS A 76 -11.61 -11.38 -6.57
C LYS A 76 -11.55 -12.27 -5.33
N GLU A 77 -10.47 -12.16 -4.56
CA GLU A 77 -10.27 -12.93 -3.34
C GLU A 77 -9.60 -12.05 -2.28
N ILE A 78 -9.95 -12.32 -1.03
CA ILE A 78 -9.41 -11.64 0.14
C ILE A 78 -8.64 -12.65 0.99
N ALA A 79 -7.40 -12.32 1.30
CA ALA A 79 -6.59 -13.01 2.30
C ALA A 79 -6.78 -12.33 3.65
N LEU A 80 -6.93 -13.10 4.71
CA LEU A 80 -7.09 -12.59 6.08
C LEU A 80 -6.09 -13.27 7.01
N ALA A 81 -5.52 -12.48 7.91
CA ALA A 81 -4.90 -12.96 9.13
C ALA A 81 -5.86 -12.72 10.29
N ILE A 82 -6.04 -13.71 11.14
CA ILE A 82 -7.01 -13.71 12.22
C ILE A 82 -6.37 -14.27 13.49
N SER A 83 -6.41 -13.49 14.57
CA SER A 83 -5.98 -13.93 15.88
C SER A 83 -6.86 -15.05 16.42
N THR A 84 -6.27 -15.99 17.13
CA THR A 84 -7.02 -16.96 17.96
C THR A 84 -7.20 -16.49 19.41
N ASP A 85 -6.58 -15.38 19.81
CA ASP A 85 -6.71 -14.78 21.15
C ASP A 85 -7.51 -13.45 21.10
N ARG A 86 -8.46 -13.33 22.03
CA ARG A 86 -9.35 -12.17 22.24
C ARG A 86 -8.68 -11.03 23.01
N SER A 87 -7.50 -11.25 23.61
CA SER A 87 -6.79 -10.24 24.37
C SER A 87 -6.35 -9.06 23.48
N PHE A 88 -6.16 -7.88 24.10
CA PHE A 88 -5.63 -6.67 23.44
C PHE A 88 -4.09 -6.67 23.37
N GLY A 89 -3.46 -7.83 23.50
CA GLY A 89 -2.00 -7.96 23.58
C GLY A 89 -1.42 -8.80 22.46
N THR A 90 -0.25 -9.34 22.80
CA THR A 90 0.55 -10.29 22.04
C THR A 90 -0.22 -11.54 21.68
N GLN A 91 0.01 -12.05 20.48
CA GLN A 91 -0.63 -13.24 19.96
C GLN A 91 0.41 -14.22 19.46
N ASP A 92 0.36 -15.47 19.92
CA ASP A 92 1.33 -16.46 19.48
C ASP A 92 0.86 -17.19 18.22
N THR A 93 -0.46 -17.30 18.04
CA THR A 93 -1.10 -18.07 16.96
C THR A 93 -2.01 -17.20 16.11
N GLN A 94 -1.81 -17.27 14.80
CA GLN A 94 -2.66 -16.64 13.79
C GLN A 94 -3.22 -17.72 12.86
N THR A 95 -4.48 -17.54 12.45
CA THR A 95 -5.09 -18.29 11.36
C THR A 95 -5.05 -17.43 10.10
N PHE A 96 -4.51 -17.99 9.03
CA PHE A 96 -4.45 -17.38 7.71
C PHE A 96 -5.43 -18.10 6.80
N LEU A 97 -6.24 -17.35 6.06
CA LEU A 97 -7.16 -17.90 5.08
C LEU A 97 -7.22 -17.03 3.83
N LEU A 98 -7.53 -17.67 2.71
CA LEU A 98 -7.88 -17.01 1.45
C LEU A 98 -9.26 -17.49 1.03
N ARG A 99 -10.10 -16.58 0.55
CA ARG A 99 -11.45 -16.93 0.09
C ARG A 99 -11.92 -16.02 -1.06
N PRO A 100 -12.86 -16.51 -1.89
CA PRO A 100 -13.58 -15.67 -2.83
C PRO A 100 -14.20 -14.46 -2.14
N TRP A 101 -14.16 -13.32 -2.83
CA TRP A 101 -14.64 -12.04 -2.35
C TRP A 101 -15.31 -11.25 -3.48
N ASP A 102 -16.46 -10.67 -3.18
CA ASP A 102 -17.34 -9.98 -4.12
C ASP A 102 -17.24 -8.45 -4.03
N GLY A 103 -16.30 -7.93 -3.23
CA GLY A 103 -16.17 -6.49 -2.97
C GLY A 103 -16.91 -6.01 -1.72
N SER A 104 -17.69 -6.87 -1.05
CA SER A 104 -18.48 -6.50 0.13
C SER A 104 -17.64 -6.36 1.42
N HIS A 105 -18.24 -5.79 2.46
CA HIS A 105 -17.61 -5.69 3.77
C HIS A 105 -17.43 -7.08 4.39
N VAL A 106 -16.22 -7.41 4.81
CA VAL A 106 -15.84 -8.69 5.40
C VAL A 106 -15.64 -8.53 6.91
N TRP A 107 -16.32 -9.39 7.65
CA TRP A 107 -16.33 -9.40 9.11
C TRP A 107 -16.49 -10.84 9.61
N PHE A 108 -15.61 -11.25 10.53
CA PHE A 108 -15.69 -12.54 11.23
C PHE A 108 -15.36 -12.33 12.69
N ALA A 109 -16.03 -13.09 13.56
CA ALA A 109 -15.67 -13.17 14.97
C ALA A 109 -14.60 -14.25 15.19
N TYR A 110 -13.76 -14.08 16.24
CA TYR A 110 -12.72 -15.03 16.63
C TYR A 110 -13.18 -16.51 16.66
N ASP A 111 -14.40 -16.76 17.16
CA ASP A 111 -14.95 -18.11 17.34
C ASP A 111 -15.80 -18.59 16.15
N ASP A 112 -16.10 -17.70 15.20
CA ASP A 112 -16.98 -17.95 14.07
C ASP A 112 -16.22 -17.81 12.75
N LEU A 113 -15.09 -18.52 12.69
CA LEU A 113 -14.26 -18.55 11.49
C LEU A 113 -14.87 -19.44 10.42
N PRO A 114 -14.88 -19.00 9.16
CA PRO A 114 -15.39 -19.79 8.06
C PRO A 114 -14.53 -21.05 7.89
N LYS A 115 -15.15 -22.22 8.08
CA LYS A 115 -14.48 -23.52 7.92
C LYS A 115 -14.55 -24.07 6.50
N THR A 116 -15.45 -23.56 5.68
CA THR A 116 -15.70 -24.00 4.30
C THR A 116 -15.69 -22.81 3.35
N GLY A 117 -15.48 -23.07 2.05
CA GLY A 117 -15.43 -22.03 1.02
C GLY A 117 -14.13 -21.23 0.97
N ASN A 118 -13.11 -21.63 1.73
CA ASN A 118 -11.77 -21.07 1.64
C ASN A 118 -10.96 -21.79 0.55
N THR A 119 -10.15 -21.03 -0.18
CA THR A 119 -9.12 -21.55 -1.10
C THR A 119 -8.02 -22.27 -0.30
N PHE A 120 -7.61 -21.68 0.82
CA PHE A 120 -6.78 -22.33 1.84
C PHE A 120 -7.12 -21.79 3.23
N SER A 121 -6.81 -22.56 4.26
CA SER A 121 -6.84 -22.11 5.66
C SER A 121 -5.85 -22.92 6.49
N PHE A 122 -5.02 -22.24 7.26
CA PHE A 122 -4.08 -22.88 8.20
C PHE A 122 -3.79 -21.97 9.37
N SER A 123 -3.40 -22.56 10.50
CA SER A 123 -2.91 -21.81 11.66
C SER A 123 -1.40 -21.97 11.77
N PHE A 124 -0.74 -20.90 12.21
CA PHE A 124 0.68 -20.87 12.45
C PHE A 124 0.95 -20.22 13.80
N THR A 125 1.86 -20.85 14.55
CA THR A 125 2.32 -20.37 15.85
C THR A 125 3.80 -20.01 15.73
N TYR A 126 4.17 -18.80 16.14
CA TYR A 126 5.57 -18.39 16.21
C TYR A 126 6.08 -18.51 17.64
N ASP A 127 7.16 -19.27 17.82
CA ASP A 127 7.82 -19.55 19.10
C ASP A 127 9.29 -19.10 18.91
N PRO A 128 9.71 -17.92 19.41
CA PRO A 128 9.71 -17.59 20.84
C PRO A 128 9.17 -16.19 21.19
N GLN A 129 8.49 -15.51 20.27
CA GLN A 129 8.20 -14.08 20.40
C GLN A 129 6.83 -13.66 19.88
N GLU A 130 6.43 -12.54 20.44
CA GLU A 130 5.12 -11.94 20.38
C GLU A 130 4.76 -11.46 18.96
N PHE A 131 3.63 -11.89 18.37
CA PHE A 131 3.03 -11.08 17.30
C PHE A 131 2.27 -9.93 17.93
N TYR A 132 2.61 -8.69 17.54
CA TYR A 132 1.68 -7.61 17.77
C TYR A 132 0.37 -7.84 17.00
N LYS A 133 -0.75 -7.48 17.63
CA LYS A 133 -2.12 -7.71 17.13
C LYS A 133 -2.36 -7.22 15.70
N ARG A 134 -1.61 -6.23 15.21
CA ARG A 134 -1.72 -5.76 13.83
C ARG A 134 -0.67 -6.45 12.97
N CYS A 135 -1.13 -7.25 12.02
CA CYS A 135 -0.29 -8.14 11.23
C CYS A 135 -0.52 -7.87 9.75
N ILE A 136 0.28 -7.01 9.11
CA ILE A 136 0.11 -6.79 7.67
C ILE A 136 0.53 -8.06 6.95
N ILE A 137 -0.36 -8.57 6.10
CA ILE A 137 -0.07 -9.72 5.25
C ILE A 137 -0.04 -9.31 3.79
N ARG A 138 0.78 -10.03 3.02
CA ARG A 138 0.90 -9.86 1.58
C ARG A 138 0.96 -11.23 0.92
N LEU A 139 -0.05 -11.54 0.11
CA LEU A 139 -0.16 -12.80 -0.60
C LEU A 139 0.60 -12.70 -1.93
N SER A 140 1.42 -13.71 -2.21
CA SER A 140 2.09 -13.86 -3.50
C SER A 140 1.08 -13.95 -4.67
N PRO A 141 1.41 -13.45 -5.87
CA PRO A 141 0.54 -13.55 -7.05
C PRO A 141 0.10 -14.99 -7.39
N ASN A 142 0.98 -15.98 -7.19
CA ASN A 142 0.68 -17.39 -7.40
C ASN A 142 -0.04 -18.05 -6.21
N LYS A 143 -0.27 -17.28 -5.12
CA LYS A 143 -0.99 -17.66 -3.90
C LYS A 143 -0.33 -18.77 -3.08
N ARG A 144 0.90 -19.18 -3.41
CA ARG A 144 1.62 -20.27 -2.72
C ARG A 144 2.34 -19.81 -1.45
N PHE A 145 2.50 -18.50 -1.30
CA PHE A 145 3.23 -17.88 -0.20
C PHE A 145 2.48 -16.68 0.36
N ILE A 146 2.55 -16.52 1.67
CA ILE A 146 2.10 -15.33 2.39
C ILE A 146 3.30 -14.74 3.14
N ALA A 147 3.58 -13.47 2.85
CA ALA A 147 4.53 -12.69 3.62
C ALA A 147 3.80 -12.02 4.77
N VAL A 148 4.34 -12.17 5.96
CA VAL A 148 3.78 -11.66 7.22
C VAL A 148 4.74 -10.61 7.74
N ASP A 149 4.31 -9.35 7.68
CA ASP A 149 5.08 -8.21 8.15
C ASP A 149 5.30 -8.26 9.66
N SER A 150 6.27 -7.50 10.13
CA SER A 150 6.43 -7.23 11.56
C SER A 150 6.05 -5.79 11.89
N TYR A 151 5.70 -5.57 13.15
CA TYR A 151 5.38 -4.27 13.69
C TYR A 151 6.62 -3.64 14.39
N ASP A 152 6.64 -2.32 14.56
CA ASP A 152 7.77 -1.61 15.19
C ASP A 152 8.03 -1.99 16.67
N TRP A 153 7.10 -2.73 17.26
CA TRP A 153 7.20 -3.29 18.61
C TRP A 153 7.60 -4.76 18.63
N ASP A 154 7.61 -5.43 17.49
CA ASP A 154 8.01 -6.84 17.38
C ASP A 154 9.53 -6.97 17.45
N LYS A 155 10.00 -8.11 17.97
CA LYS A 155 11.44 -8.46 17.99
C LYS A 155 11.84 -9.33 16.80
N ARG A 156 11.11 -9.19 15.70
CA ARG A 156 11.00 -10.18 14.64
C ARG A 156 10.86 -9.49 13.28
N GLY A 157 11.46 -10.02 12.22
CA GLY A 157 11.37 -9.51 10.85
C GLY A 157 10.16 -10.03 10.07
N VAL A 158 10.19 -10.01 8.74
CA VAL A 158 9.18 -10.67 7.89
C VAL A 158 9.22 -12.20 8.05
N LEU A 159 8.06 -12.89 8.15
CA LEU A 159 7.99 -14.34 7.83
C LEU A 159 7.50 -14.53 6.42
N LEU A 160 7.91 -15.66 5.87
CA LEU A 160 7.31 -16.22 4.69
C LEU A 160 6.74 -17.60 4.99
N LEU A 161 5.43 -17.76 4.86
CA LEU A 161 4.75 -19.04 5.07
C LEU A 161 4.28 -19.62 3.74
N ASN A 162 4.36 -20.94 3.60
CA ASN A 162 3.78 -21.67 2.48
C ASN A 162 2.29 -21.92 2.75
N THR A 163 1.43 -21.57 1.81
CA THR A 163 -0.03 -21.57 2.00
C THR A 163 -0.67 -22.96 1.90
N GLU A 164 0.01 -23.92 1.27
CA GLU A 164 -0.44 -25.30 1.13
C GLU A 164 -0.14 -26.12 2.40
N THR A 165 1.04 -25.92 2.97
CA THR A 165 1.54 -26.69 4.12
C THR A 165 1.37 -25.96 5.45
N GLY A 166 1.16 -24.65 5.43
CA GLY A 166 1.16 -23.79 6.61
C GLY A 166 2.51 -23.63 7.29
N LYS A 167 3.61 -24.09 6.66
CA LYS A 167 4.95 -24.08 7.26
C LYS A 167 5.71 -22.80 6.95
N LEU A 168 6.56 -22.40 7.89
CA LEU A 168 7.57 -21.36 7.71
C LEU A 168 8.60 -21.79 6.67
N ILE A 169 8.87 -20.90 5.72
CA ILE A 169 9.83 -21.08 4.63
C ILE A 169 11.07 -20.23 4.85
N ALA A 170 10.90 -18.95 5.19
CA ALA A 170 11.99 -18.03 5.44
C ALA A 170 11.63 -17.06 6.58
N ASP A 171 12.63 -16.71 7.39
CA ASP A 171 12.52 -15.78 8.51
C ASP A 171 13.60 -14.71 8.42
N PHE A 172 13.18 -13.45 8.35
CA PHE A 172 14.05 -12.30 8.18
C PHE A 172 14.55 -11.77 9.53
N THR A 173 14.45 -12.53 10.62
CA THR A 173 14.83 -12.09 11.97
C THR A 173 16.31 -12.34 12.32
N GLU A 174 16.93 -13.35 11.71
CA GLU A 174 18.26 -13.83 12.15
C GLU A 174 19.33 -12.73 12.11
N GLY A 175 20.05 -12.57 13.21
CA GLY A 175 21.13 -11.58 13.34
C GLY A 175 20.68 -10.12 13.48
N LEU A 176 19.37 -9.86 13.58
CA LEU A 176 18.81 -8.51 13.72
C LEU A 176 18.30 -8.24 15.13
N THR A 177 18.37 -6.98 15.52
CA THR A 177 17.77 -6.45 16.75
C THR A 177 16.43 -5.78 16.46
N ARG A 178 15.65 -5.51 17.49
CA ARG A 178 14.43 -4.70 17.38
C ARG A 178 14.69 -3.33 16.75
N ASP A 179 15.83 -2.72 17.05
CA ASP A 179 16.19 -1.41 16.52
C ASP A 179 16.45 -1.49 15.00
N ASP A 180 17.05 -2.59 14.53
CA ASP A 180 17.23 -2.81 13.09
C ASP A 180 15.89 -2.94 12.36
N LEU A 181 14.91 -3.57 13.00
CA LEU A 181 13.58 -3.85 12.47
C LEU A 181 12.62 -2.65 12.57
N SER A 182 12.93 -1.64 13.38
CA SER A 182 12.11 -0.43 13.54
C SER A 182 11.93 0.37 12.24
N TYR A 183 12.80 0.14 11.25
CA TYR A 183 12.75 0.73 9.91
C TYR A 183 12.52 -0.30 8.80
N GLN A 184 11.98 -1.48 9.13
CA GLN A 184 11.61 -2.48 8.14
C GLN A 184 10.47 -1.94 7.24
N SER A 185 10.56 -2.19 5.94
CA SER A 185 9.47 -1.90 5.02
C SER A 185 8.48 -3.05 4.96
N THR A 186 7.20 -2.72 4.82
CA THR A 186 6.17 -3.71 4.53
C THR A 186 6.57 -4.53 3.30
N PRO A 187 6.47 -5.87 3.36
CA PRO A 187 6.86 -6.72 2.25
C PRO A 187 6.00 -6.42 1.02
N VAL A 188 6.56 -6.59 -0.17
CA VAL A 188 5.82 -6.41 -1.43
C VAL A 188 6.15 -7.54 -2.39
N TRP A 189 5.16 -7.96 -3.17
CA TRP A 189 5.32 -8.97 -4.20
C TRP A 189 5.30 -8.36 -5.58
N THR A 190 6.31 -8.69 -6.38
CA THR A 190 6.32 -8.44 -7.81
C THR A 190 5.49 -9.48 -8.55
N LEU A 191 5.13 -9.19 -9.81
CA LEU A 191 4.33 -10.07 -10.68
C LEU A 191 5.02 -11.40 -11.00
N ASN A 192 6.35 -11.46 -10.93
CA ASN A 192 7.14 -12.68 -11.10
C ASN A 192 7.29 -13.51 -9.79
N ASN A 193 6.50 -13.21 -8.75
CA ASN A 193 6.53 -13.91 -7.45
C ASN A 193 7.87 -13.79 -6.70
N GLU A 194 8.49 -12.62 -6.76
CA GLU A 194 9.60 -12.27 -5.89
C GLU A 194 9.08 -11.35 -4.77
N MET A 195 9.52 -11.60 -3.54
CA MET A 195 9.18 -10.78 -2.38
C MET A 195 10.33 -9.84 -2.08
N TYR A 196 10.03 -8.56 -1.86
CA TYR A 196 11.00 -7.57 -1.45
C TYR A 196 10.60 -6.95 -0.12
N SER A 197 11.58 -6.71 0.74
CA SER A 197 11.45 -5.90 1.96
C SER A 197 12.80 -5.27 2.26
N ALA A 198 12.80 -4.05 2.76
CA ALA A 198 14.01 -3.34 3.14
C ALA A 198 14.17 -3.30 4.65
N ILE A 199 15.39 -3.47 5.13
CA ILE A 199 15.75 -3.36 6.54
C ILE A 199 16.96 -2.42 6.61
N ARG A 200 16.86 -1.35 7.41
CA ARG A 200 17.91 -0.31 7.53
C ARG A 200 18.38 0.30 6.20
N GLY A 201 17.45 0.44 5.26
CA GLY A 201 17.77 0.97 3.93
C GLY A 201 18.52 -0.02 3.02
N VAL A 202 18.70 -1.28 3.41
CA VAL A 202 19.17 -2.34 2.53
C VAL A 202 17.95 -3.09 2.00
N LEU A 203 17.83 -3.22 0.68
CA LEU A 203 16.73 -3.92 0.04
C LEU A 203 17.06 -5.41 -0.08
N TYR A 204 16.22 -6.26 0.49
CA TYR A 204 16.33 -7.71 0.41
C TYR A 204 15.28 -8.29 -0.54
N ARG A 205 15.63 -9.42 -1.15
CA ARG A 205 14.77 -10.19 -2.05
C ARG A 205 14.70 -11.64 -1.61
N TRP A 206 13.52 -12.22 -1.73
CA TRP A 206 13.28 -13.65 -1.70
C TRP A 206 12.58 -14.12 -2.97
N LYS A 207 12.93 -15.32 -3.44
CA LYS A 207 12.17 -16.06 -4.46
C LYS A 207 12.19 -17.54 -4.12
N GLU A 208 11.21 -18.29 -4.64
CA GLU A 208 11.01 -19.70 -4.28
C GLU A 208 12.26 -20.57 -4.35
N ALA A 209 13.09 -20.38 -5.38
CA ALA A 209 14.33 -21.14 -5.57
C ALA A 209 15.38 -20.92 -4.46
N PHE A 210 15.21 -19.93 -3.58
CA PHE A 210 16.13 -19.65 -2.49
C PHE A 210 15.89 -20.50 -1.25
N GLY A 211 14.70 -21.11 -1.12
CA GLY A 211 14.33 -21.84 0.08
C GLY A 211 14.18 -20.88 1.27
N ASP A 212 15.01 -21.06 2.29
CA ASP A 212 15.06 -20.22 3.49
C ASP A 212 15.95 -18.98 3.36
N ARG A 213 16.72 -18.87 2.28
CA ARG A 213 17.68 -17.78 2.09
C ARG A 213 17.04 -16.53 1.50
N VAL A 214 17.63 -15.40 1.87
CA VAL A 214 17.31 -14.06 1.34
C VAL A 214 18.56 -13.46 0.73
N GLU A 215 18.39 -12.65 -0.31
CA GLU A 215 19.49 -12.01 -1.04
C GLU A 215 19.44 -10.50 -0.80
N GLU A 216 20.59 -9.90 -0.49
CA GLU A 216 20.73 -8.45 -0.57
C GLU A 216 20.75 -8.02 -2.04
N VAL A 217 19.83 -7.13 -2.40
CA VAL A 217 19.71 -6.59 -3.76
C VAL A 217 20.61 -5.39 -3.91
N LEU A 218 20.43 -4.38 -3.05
CA LEU A 218 21.19 -3.14 -3.08
C LEU A 218 21.03 -2.34 -1.77
N THR A 219 22.04 -1.53 -1.45
CA THR A 219 21.96 -0.49 -0.40
C THR A 219 21.31 0.79 -0.96
N LEU A 220 20.10 1.11 -0.51
CA LEU A 220 19.28 2.21 -1.04
C LEU A 220 19.90 3.57 -0.75
N ASN A 221 19.63 4.52 -1.66
CA ASN A 221 20.03 5.92 -1.48
C ASN A 221 21.53 6.10 -1.16
N GLU A 222 22.37 5.25 -1.76
CA GLU A 222 23.83 5.24 -1.55
C GLU A 222 24.21 5.13 -0.06
N GLY A 223 23.37 4.47 0.75
CA GLY A 223 23.60 4.29 2.20
C GLY A 223 23.22 5.49 3.07
N LYS A 224 22.64 6.56 2.51
CA LYS A 224 22.18 7.73 3.28
C LYS A 224 20.90 7.45 4.09
N GLY A 225 20.26 6.31 3.83
CA GLY A 225 19.06 5.84 4.51
C GLY A 225 17.81 5.93 3.64
N ALA A 226 16.85 5.05 3.93
CA ALA A 226 15.56 4.96 3.27
C ALA A 226 14.53 4.37 4.25
N SER A 227 13.30 4.87 4.20
CA SER A 227 12.17 4.37 4.99
C SER A 227 10.94 4.24 4.11
N TYR A 228 9.93 3.47 4.53
CA TYR A 228 8.70 3.25 3.75
C TYR A 228 8.99 2.80 2.31
N VAL A 229 9.91 1.84 2.17
CA VAL A 229 10.37 1.35 0.87
C VAL A 229 9.29 0.51 0.21
N THR A 230 9.11 0.67 -1.10
CA THR A 230 8.25 -0.15 -1.93
C THR A 230 8.91 -0.42 -3.28
N VAL A 231 8.57 -1.54 -3.90
CA VAL A 231 9.04 -1.96 -5.23
C VAL A 231 7.84 -2.02 -6.16
N ASN A 232 7.99 -1.56 -7.40
CA ASN A 232 6.89 -1.65 -8.35
C ASN A 232 6.56 -3.12 -8.72
N PRO A 233 5.34 -3.42 -9.18
CA PRO A 233 4.95 -4.79 -9.50
C PRO A 233 5.85 -5.45 -10.55
N GLN A 234 6.51 -4.66 -11.41
CA GLN A 234 7.43 -5.13 -12.43
C GLN A 234 8.84 -5.46 -11.90
N GLY A 235 9.17 -5.11 -10.65
CA GLY A 235 10.47 -5.40 -10.04
C GLY A 235 11.64 -4.56 -10.59
N THR A 236 11.36 -3.38 -11.12
CA THR A 236 12.33 -2.53 -11.84
C THR A 236 12.60 -1.19 -11.16
N ARG A 237 11.69 -0.72 -10.31
CA ARG A 237 11.73 0.59 -9.67
C ARG A 237 11.51 0.44 -8.17
N VAL A 238 12.18 1.28 -7.40
CA VAL A 238 12.04 1.38 -5.95
C VAL A 238 11.66 2.81 -5.61
N ALA A 239 10.63 2.97 -4.79
CA ALA A 239 10.24 4.26 -4.20
C ALA A 239 10.40 4.19 -2.69
N PHE A 240 10.89 5.27 -2.09
CA PHE A 240 11.14 5.31 -0.65
C PHE A 240 11.15 6.74 -0.14
N ARG A 241 10.93 6.89 1.16
CA ARG A 241 11.02 8.18 1.85
C ARG A 241 12.44 8.42 2.34
N TYR A 242 12.95 9.61 2.04
CA TYR A 242 14.19 10.16 2.58
C TYR A 242 14.05 11.67 2.80
N ASN A 243 14.56 12.17 3.93
CA ASN A 243 14.40 13.57 4.35
C ASN A 243 12.96 14.08 4.22
N LYS A 244 12.00 13.24 4.65
CA LYS A 244 10.55 13.53 4.64
C LYS A 244 9.92 13.66 3.25
N HIS A 245 10.66 13.38 2.17
CA HIS A 245 10.14 13.41 0.81
C HIS A 245 10.28 12.05 0.12
N LEU A 246 9.57 11.88 -0.98
CA LEU A 246 9.65 10.68 -1.80
C LEU A 246 10.81 10.78 -2.80
N TRP A 247 11.54 9.68 -2.88
CA TRP A 247 12.65 9.46 -3.80
C TRP A 247 12.38 8.18 -4.58
N VAL A 248 12.90 8.13 -5.80
CA VAL A 248 12.84 6.96 -6.68
C VAL A 248 14.23 6.63 -7.19
N GLN A 249 14.49 5.35 -7.37
CA GLN A 249 15.65 4.83 -8.08
C GLN A 249 15.28 3.56 -8.84
N ASN A 250 16.09 3.20 -9.83
CA ASN A 250 16.00 1.90 -10.48
C ASN A 250 16.49 0.80 -9.52
N ILE A 251 16.01 -0.43 -9.74
CA ILE A 251 16.40 -1.61 -8.93
C ILE A 251 17.89 -1.98 -9.08
N ASP A 252 18.56 -1.47 -10.11
CA ASP A 252 20.01 -1.61 -10.32
C ASP A 252 20.84 -0.51 -9.62
N GLY A 253 20.18 0.39 -8.89
CA GLY A 253 20.81 1.51 -8.17
C GLY A 253 20.97 2.79 -9.00
N SER A 254 20.70 2.76 -10.31
CA SER A 254 20.79 3.94 -11.17
C SER A 254 19.57 4.85 -11.02
N ASN A 255 19.64 6.06 -11.61
CA ASN A 255 18.54 7.03 -11.65
C ASN A 255 17.96 7.40 -10.27
N LEU A 256 18.81 7.51 -9.25
CA LEU A 256 18.41 7.99 -7.93
C LEU A 256 18.09 9.50 -7.97
N HIS A 257 16.85 9.87 -7.69
CA HIS A 257 16.42 11.27 -7.63
C HIS A 257 15.18 11.47 -6.75
N GLN A 258 15.00 12.70 -6.27
CA GLN A 258 13.81 13.12 -5.53
C GLN A 258 12.64 13.32 -6.49
N VAL A 259 11.43 12.90 -6.09
CA VAL A 259 10.22 13.02 -6.93
C VAL A 259 9.11 13.84 -6.29
N THR A 260 9.18 14.17 -5.00
CA THR A 260 8.24 15.11 -4.36
C THR A 260 8.96 16.20 -3.59
N THR A 261 8.33 17.37 -3.50
CA THR A 261 8.64 18.42 -2.54
C THR A 261 7.36 18.91 -1.88
N SER A 262 7.47 19.38 -0.64
CA SER A 262 6.40 20.06 0.07
C SER A 262 7.01 20.95 1.14
N GLN A 263 6.22 21.86 1.70
CA GLN A 263 6.71 22.67 2.80
C GLN A 263 6.71 21.83 4.09
N LEU A 264 7.89 21.68 4.69
CA LEU A 264 8.05 20.99 5.96
C LEU A 264 7.78 21.95 7.11
N THR A 265 7.06 21.46 8.13
CA THR A 265 6.63 22.27 9.26
C THR A 265 7.55 22.17 10.47
N GLY A 266 8.50 21.22 10.45
CA GLY A 266 9.41 20.98 11.58
C GLY A 266 8.79 20.17 12.72
N SER A 267 7.56 19.70 12.59
CA SER A 267 7.00 18.70 13.51
C SER A 267 7.54 17.30 13.23
N ASP A 268 7.23 16.37 14.13
CA ASP A 268 7.69 14.99 14.22
C ASP A 268 7.17 14.03 13.12
N LYS A 269 6.83 12.78 13.49
CA LYS A 269 6.77 11.55 12.67
C LYS A 269 5.96 11.67 11.36
N ALA A 270 4.97 12.57 11.31
CA ALA A 270 4.02 12.70 10.20
C ALA A 270 4.33 13.82 9.18
N ASP A 271 5.44 14.56 9.31
CA ASP A 271 5.77 15.66 8.40
C ASP A 271 6.23 15.13 7.01
N GLY A 272 5.80 15.78 5.93
CA GLY A 272 6.11 15.42 4.54
C GLY A 272 5.35 14.21 3.99
N GLU A 273 5.99 13.45 3.11
CA GLU A 273 5.40 12.32 2.37
C GLU A 273 5.85 10.95 2.91
N TYR A 274 4.96 9.96 2.89
CA TYR A 274 5.22 8.61 3.38
C TYR A 274 4.27 7.56 2.77
N HIS A 275 4.52 6.27 3.05
CA HIS A 275 3.77 5.11 2.53
C HIS A 275 3.52 5.09 1.01
N PRO A 276 4.56 5.18 0.16
CA PRO A 276 4.37 5.02 -1.28
C PRO A 276 3.88 3.62 -1.64
N VAL A 277 2.99 3.53 -2.62
CA VAL A 277 2.61 2.27 -3.30
C VAL A 277 2.47 2.50 -4.79
N PHE A 278 3.06 1.61 -5.59
CA PHE A 278 2.94 1.67 -7.05
C PHE A 278 1.58 1.15 -7.53
N SER A 279 1.10 1.70 -8.64
CA SER A 279 -0.02 1.13 -9.40
C SER A 279 0.32 -0.24 -10.00
N PRO A 280 -0.67 -1.10 -10.30
CA PRO A 280 -0.44 -2.42 -10.89
C PRO A 280 0.36 -2.40 -12.20
N ASP A 281 0.21 -1.33 -12.98
CA ASP A 281 0.95 -1.12 -14.24
C ASP A 281 2.30 -0.41 -14.07
N GLY A 282 2.66 -0.04 -12.83
CA GLY A 282 3.92 0.61 -12.47
C GLY A 282 4.05 2.08 -12.91
N LYS A 283 3.00 2.70 -13.47
CA LYS A 283 3.08 4.06 -14.03
C LYS A 283 2.76 5.18 -13.05
N TYR A 284 2.21 4.85 -11.90
CA TYR A 284 1.79 5.81 -10.89
C TYR A 284 2.24 5.37 -9.51
N ILE A 285 2.40 6.34 -8.62
CA ILE A 285 2.71 6.13 -7.21
C ILE A 285 1.64 6.87 -6.40
N ALA A 286 0.89 6.13 -5.58
CA ALA A 286 0.06 6.71 -4.54
C ALA A 286 0.92 6.88 -3.29
N LEU A 287 0.75 8.00 -2.59
CA LEU A 287 1.51 8.34 -1.40
C LEU A 287 0.62 9.11 -0.41
N VAL A 288 0.97 9.05 0.86
CA VAL A 288 0.33 9.86 1.89
C VAL A 288 1.18 11.11 2.10
N GLY A 289 0.56 12.28 1.99
CA GLY A 289 1.19 13.57 2.28
C GLY A 289 0.48 14.29 3.42
N ALA A 290 1.26 14.93 4.28
CA ALA A 290 0.77 15.90 5.24
C ALA A 290 1.35 17.28 4.87
N PRO A 291 0.75 18.00 3.89
CA PRO A 291 1.17 19.37 3.61
C PRO A 291 0.99 20.23 4.87
N THR A 292 1.61 21.42 4.89
CA THR A 292 1.55 22.42 5.99
C THR A 292 0.14 22.71 6.55
N VAL A 293 -0.87 22.31 5.80
CA VAL A 293 -2.27 22.64 5.94
C VAL A 293 -3.16 21.45 6.36
N GLY A 294 -2.61 20.24 6.50
CA GLY A 294 -3.35 18.98 6.77
C GLY A 294 -3.16 18.38 8.17
N ARG A 295 -2.98 19.19 9.23
CA ARG A 295 -2.66 18.75 10.60
C ARG A 295 -3.79 18.08 11.40
N GLY A 296 -4.79 17.52 10.74
CA GLY A 296 -5.85 16.77 11.39
C GLY A 296 -6.79 16.14 10.37
N TRP A 297 -7.56 15.13 10.80
CA TRP A 297 -8.75 14.75 10.04
C TRP A 297 -9.67 15.96 10.03
N THR A 298 -9.83 16.53 8.85
CA THR A 298 -10.63 17.72 8.62
C THR A 298 -11.49 17.43 7.37
N ASP A 299 -12.69 17.99 7.32
CA ASP A 299 -13.56 17.98 6.13
C ASP A 299 -12.97 18.92 5.03
N TYR A 300 -11.69 18.74 4.69
CA TYR A 300 -10.84 19.79 4.12
C TYR A 300 -10.31 19.49 2.73
N ASP A 301 -10.09 20.57 1.96
CA ASP A 301 -9.37 20.55 0.69
C ASP A 301 -7.88 20.85 0.94
N PRO A 302 -6.95 19.89 0.74
CA PRO A 302 -5.53 20.10 0.96
C PRO A 302 -4.91 21.19 0.05
N LEU A 303 -5.61 21.62 -1.01
CA LEU A 303 -5.17 22.67 -1.92
C LEU A 303 -5.84 24.04 -1.66
N GLN A 304 -6.82 24.15 -0.76
CA GLN A 304 -7.53 25.40 -0.48
C GLN A 304 -7.67 25.71 1.02
N PRO A 305 -6.61 26.24 1.66
CA PRO A 305 -6.54 26.33 3.11
C PRO A 305 -7.49 27.30 3.81
N SER A 306 -8.01 28.27 3.06
CA SER A 306 -8.80 29.39 3.57
C SER A 306 -10.19 29.01 4.07
N TYR A 307 -10.64 27.78 3.85
CA TYR A 307 -12.03 27.37 4.09
C TYR A 307 -12.32 26.76 5.47
N GLY A 308 -11.36 26.75 6.41
CA GLY A 308 -11.60 26.45 7.83
C GLY A 308 -12.17 25.05 8.11
N GLY A 309 -11.29 24.05 8.28
CA GLY A 309 -11.68 22.70 8.70
C GLY A 309 -11.65 22.51 10.22
N VAL A 310 -12.47 21.61 10.75
CA VAL A 310 -12.39 21.17 12.15
C VAL A 310 -11.12 20.32 12.33
N HIS A 311 -10.15 20.82 13.06
CA HIS A 311 -8.89 20.11 13.35
C HIS A 311 -9.11 19.00 14.38
N VAL A 312 -9.06 17.72 13.96
CA VAL A 312 -8.84 16.63 14.92
C VAL A 312 -7.34 16.45 15.11
N VAL A 313 -6.85 16.87 16.28
CA VAL A 313 -5.44 16.79 16.69
C VAL A 313 -5.03 15.33 16.83
N GLY A 314 -4.16 14.85 15.94
CA GLY A 314 -3.53 13.53 16.04
C GLY A 314 -2.35 13.41 15.09
N ASP A 315 -1.18 13.08 15.65
CA ASP A 315 0.14 13.24 15.03
C ASP A 315 0.51 12.16 13.98
N GLY A 316 -0.43 11.74 13.12
CA GLY A 316 -0.15 10.66 12.16
C GLY A 316 -1.04 10.54 10.92
N TYR A 317 -1.96 11.48 10.68
CA TYR A 317 -2.88 11.42 9.54
C TYR A 317 -2.36 12.24 8.35
N GLY A 318 -2.63 11.77 7.14
CA GLY A 318 -2.39 12.52 5.91
C GLY A 318 -3.42 12.18 4.83
N TYR A 319 -3.30 12.86 3.70
CA TYR A 319 -4.17 12.66 2.54
C TYR A 319 -3.46 11.92 1.42
N VAL A 320 -4.20 11.15 0.64
CA VAL A 320 -3.64 10.40 -0.48
C VAL A 320 -3.50 11.28 -1.72
N PHE A 321 -2.28 11.36 -2.22
CA PHE A 321 -1.91 11.95 -3.49
C PHE A 321 -1.48 10.84 -4.45
N VAL A 322 -1.59 11.11 -5.75
CA VAL A 322 -1.07 10.24 -6.80
C VAL A 322 -0.18 11.07 -7.73
N ILE A 323 1.03 10.59 -7.99
CA ILE A 323 1.95 11.12 -8.99
C ILE A 323 2.18 10.09 -10.08
N ARG A 324 2.67 10.51 -11.25
CA ARG A 324 3.22 9.58 -12.24
C ARG A 324 4.64 9.20 -11.84
N ASP A 325 5.03 7.97 -12.17
CA ASP A 325 6.43 7.54 -12.16
C ASP A 325 7.06 7.90 -13.52
N ASP A 326 7.34 9.19 -13.72
CA ASP A 326 7.86 9.76 -14.98
C ASP A 326 9.12 10.62 -14.79
N ASP A 327 9.88 10.34 -13.73
CA ASP A 327 11.13 11.00 -13.35
C ASP A 327 11.01 12.54 -13.11
N LYS A 328 9.78 13.05 -13.00
CA LYS A 328 9.49 14.46 -12.74
C LYS A 328 9.44 14.74 -11.23
N LEU A 329 9.91 15.93 -10.83
CA LEU A 329 9.70 16.47 -9.50
C LEU A 329 8.31 17.08 -9.34
N TYR A 330 7.56 16.63 -8.33
CA TYR A 330 6.23 17.12 -7.99
C TYR A 330 6.24 17.97 -6.73
N ASP A 331 6.05 19.28 -6.88
CA ASP A 331 5.73 20.19 -5.77
C ASP A 331 4.27 20.02 -5.32
N LEU A 332 4.05 19.44 -4.14
CA LEU A 332 2.73 19.15 -3.58
C LEU A 332 2.02 20.39 -3.00
N GLU A 333 2.69 21.55 -2.96
CA GLU A 333 2.08 22.84 -2.59
C GLU A 333 1.55 23.61 -3.82
N ASN A 334 1.81 23.10 -5.02
CA ASN A 334 1.49 23.76 -6.28
C ASN A 334 0.59 22.88 -7.14
N ASP A 335 -0.71 23.15 -7.19
CA ASP A 335 -1.70 22.38 -7.95
C ASP A 335 -1.40 22.25 -9.46
N LYS A 336 -0.55 23.11 -10.02
CA LYS A 336 -0.05 23.06 -11.41
C LYS A 336 1.10 22.08 -11.61
N SER A 337 1.65 21.52 -10.54
CA SER A 337 2.70 20.51 -10.55
C SER A 337 2.25 19.20 -11.20
N GLY A 338 0.94 18.96 -11.30
CA GLY A 338 0.37 17.86 -12.10
C GLY A 338 0.20 16.54 -11.35
N PHE A 339 0.34 16.55 -10.02
CA PHE A 339 -0.13 15.47 -9.17
C PHE A 339 -1.67 15.45 -9.13
N ILE A 340 -2.21 14.36 -8.60
CA ILE A 340 -3.64 14.12 -8.44
C ILE A 340 -3.95 14.05 -6.95
N VAL A 341 -4.89 14.87 -6.49
CA VAL A 341 -5.47 14.74 -5.14
C VAL A 341 -6.66 13.81 -5.22
N LEU A 342 -6.66 12.73 -4.43
CA LEU A 342 -7.83 11.88 -4.33
C LEU A 342 -8.87 12.53 -3.43
N ARG A 343 -10.10 12.64 -3.93
CA ARG A 343 -11.22 13.26 -3.22
C ARG A 343 -12.37 12.27 -3.02
N GLN A 344 -13.05 12.40 -1.89
CA GLN A 344 -14.24 11.61 -1.56
C GLN A 344 -15.46 12.14 -2.32
N GLU A 345 -16.19 11.25 -2.99
CA GLU A 345 -17.45 11.54 -3.71
C GLU A 345 -17.36 12.74 -4.68
N ARG A 346 -16.15 13.04 -5.19
CA ARG A 346 -15.82 14.26 -5.97
C ARG A 346 -16.10 15.59 -5.25
N GLY A 347 -16.25 15.54 -3.93
CA GLY A 347 -16.35 16.71 -3.06
C GLY A 347 -15.00 17.38 -2.85
N ILE A 348 -14.91 18.19 -1.80
CA ILE A 348 -13.68 18.91 -1.42
C ILE A 348 -12.79 18.11 -0.46
N HIS A 349 -13.34 17.06 0.17
CA HIS A 349 -12.65 16.28 1.20
C HIS A 349 -11.62 15.33 0.58
N GLY A 350 -10.37 15.44 1.04
CA GLY A 350 -9.31 14.49 0.68
C GLY A 350 -9.61 13.07 1.16
N VAL A 351 -8.97 12.07 0.54
CA VAL A 351 -8.99 10.68 1.02
C VAL A 351 -7.95 10.52 2.11
N PRO A 352 -8.33 10.26 3.38
CA PRO A 352 -7.36 10.15 4.45
C PRO A 352 -6.70 8.77 4.49
N SER A 353 -5.47 8.71 5.00
CA SER A 353 -4.80 7.47 5.36
C SER A 353 -3.87 7.67 6.55
N TYR A 354 -3.67 6.61 7.34
CA TYR A 354 -2.98 6.66 8.63
C TYR A 354 -1.82 5.65 8.76
N PHE A 355 -1.78 4.60 7.92
CA PHE A 355 -0.87 3.44 8.12
C PHE A 355 -0.32 2.84 6.82
N SER A 356 0.69 1.96 6.95
CA SER A 356 1.35 1.19 5.89
C SER A 356 0.47 0.11 5.22
N GLY A 357 -0.80 0.02 5.60
CA GLY A 357 -1.74 -0.97 5.04
C GLY A 357 -2.16 -0.69 3.59
N MET A 358 -1.83 0.49 3.04
CA MET A 358 -2.21 0.88 1.69
C MET A 358 -1.72 -0.14 0.66
N MET A 359 -2.56 -0.44 -0.33
CA MET A 359 -2.24 -1.36 -1.42
C MET A 359 -2.98 -0.96 -2.69
N TRP A 360 -2.36 -1.18 -3.84
CA TRP A 360 -2.96 -0.93 -5.14
C TRP A 360 -2.97 -2.25 -5.93
N ARG A 361 -4.15 -2.67 -6.41
CA ARG A 361 -4.38 -3.98 -7.03
C ARG A 361 -5.11 -3.91 -8.35
#